data_AF-A0A966T509-F1
#
_entry.id   AF-A0A966T509-F1
#
_cell.length_a   1.000
_cell.length_b   1.000
_cell.length_c   1.000
_cell.angle_alpha   90.00
_cell.angle_beta   90.00
_cell.angle_gamma   90.00
#
_symmetry.space_group_name_H-M   'P 1'
#
loop_
_entity.id
_entity.type
_entity.pdbx_description
1 polymer ?
#
loop_
_entity_poly.entity_id
_entity_poly.type
_entity_poly.pdbx_seq_one_letter_code
_entity_poly.pdbx_strand_id
1 'polypeptide(L)'
;MTFTIDTKHQSDAPFPDNHLSPLMRAPAEVTGDPVARVRWINEHLPAGSLYSDAKRAIHPESRASWRLSPEPFWITEEMGNFLTNLGSDLQSFYRAINTLYLASVKGSQPAWVAEYFDLGRPETLVDYSRLNRTRRAIPGVIRPDLFYTDTGFVATELDSVPGGIGFSASMGALYASLGDQVLGGEDGMINGFLGMVASAAGAPDPVTAIVVSDESGDYWDEMAWLAQA
;
A
#
# COMPACT_ATOMS: atom_id res chain seq x y z
N MET A 1 9.48 -3.10 -28.51
CA MET A 1 9.75 -2.09 -27.48
C MET A 1 10.71 -2.74 -26.50
N THR A 2 11.99 -2.42 -26.63
CA THR A 2 13.03 -2.89 -25.72
C THR A 2 12.87 -2.07 -24.45
N PHE A 3 12.42 -2.70 -23.36
CA PHE A 3 12.48 -2.07 -22.05
C PHE A 3 13.97 -2.01 -21.68
N THR A 4 14.60 -0.85 -21.88
CA THR A 4 15.90 -0.58 -21.29
C THR A 4 15.65 -0.39 -19.80
N ILE A 5 15.97 -1.42 -19.01
CA ILE A 5 16.13 -1.25 -17.56
C ILE A 5 17.39 -0.40 -17.40
N ASP A 6 17.23 0.90 -17.17
CA ASP A 6 18.37 1.76 -16.87
C ASP A 6 18.85 1.40 -15.45
N THR A 7 19.99 0.71 -15.36
CA THR A 7 20.62 0.32 -14.09
C THR A 7 21.41 1.46 -13.47
N LYS A 8 21.34 2.70 -13.98
CA LYS A 8 22.11 3.85 -13.47
C LYS A 8 21.76 4.28 -12.04
N HIS A 9 20.68 3.77 -11.46
CA HIS A 9 20.35 3.91 -10.04
C HIS A 9 20.47 2.62 -9.24
N GLN A 10 21.27 1.66 -9.73
CA GLN A 10 21.86 0.67 -8.85
C GLN A 10 22.87 1.42 -7.96
N SER A 11 22.38 2.01 -6.87
CA SER A 11 23.29 2.54 -5.85
C SER A 11 24.12 1.37 -5.36
N ASP A 12 25.45 1.46 -5.48
CA ASP A 12 26.39 0.55 -4.80
C ASP A 12 26.33 0.70 -3.26
N ALA A 13 25.46 1.58 -2.76
CA ALA A 13 25.10 1.60 -1.36
C ALA A 13 24.43 0.26 -1.01
N PRO A 14 24.96 -0.49 -0.02
CA PRO A 14 24.28 -1.68 0.47
C PRO A 14 22.86 -1.27 0.86
N PHE A 15 21.88 -2.08 0.45
CA PHE A 15 20.51 -1.94 0.94
C PHE A 15 20.58 -1.82 2.47
N PRO A 16 19.98 -0.78 3.08
CA PRO A 16 19.99 -0.66 4.53
C PRO A 16 19.32 -1.91 5.09
N ASP A 17 20.02 -2.60 5.98
CA ASP A 17 19.60 -3.87 6.59
C ASP A 17 18.29 -3.65 7.36
N ASN A 18 17.17 -3.87 6.67
CA ASN A 18 15.82 -3.69 7.20
C ASN A 18 15.22 -5.03 7.59
N HIS A 19 16.05 -5.99 8.01
CA HIS A 19 15.55 -7.16 8.72
C HIS A 19 14.63 -6.66 9.83
N LEU A 20 13.33 -6.92 9.65
CA LEU A 20 12.35 -7.03 10.72
C LEU A 20 12.83 -8.18 11.61
N SER A 21 13.91 -7.93 12.34
CA SER A 21 14.16 -8.58 13.62
C SER A 21 12.82 -8.52 14.33
N PRO A 22 12.27 -9.64 14.85
CA PRO A 22 10.98 -9.61 15.53
C PRO A 22 11.02 -8.41 16.48
N LEU A 23 10.19 -7.40 16.22
CA LEU A 23 10.34 -6.11 16.88
C LEU A 23 10.32 -6.43 18.37
N MET A 24 11.44 -6.14 19.04
CA MET A 24 11.59 -6.52 20.43
C MET A 24 10.40 -5.90 21.16
N ARG A 25 9.58 -6.74 21.81
CA ARG A 25 8.39 -6.26 22.52
C ARG A 25 8.81 -5.11 23.43
N ALA A 26 8.09 -4.01 23.35
CA ALA A 26 8.42 -2.83 24.14
C ALA A 26 8.37 -3.21 25.64
N PRO A 27 9.30 -2.70 26.46
CA PRO A 27 9.25 -2.90 27.90
C PRO A 27 7.90 -2.46 28.49
N ALA A 28 7.41 -3.14 29.53
CA ALA A 28 6.13 -2.81 30.15
C ALA A 28 6.04 -1.34 30.60
N GLU A 29 7.16 -0.76 31.04
CA GLU A 29 7.29 0.65 31.42
C GLU A 29 6.97 1.63 30.28
N VAL A 30 7.23 1.24 29.03
CA VAL A 30 6.91 2.02 27.84
C VAL A 30 5.40 1.96 27.56
N THR A 31 4.78 0.78 27.71
CA THR A 31 3.39 0.55 27.27
C THR A 31 2.35 1.39 28.00
N GLY A 32 2.61 1.85 29.23
CA GLY A 32 1.66 2.61 30.05
C GLY A 32 1.81 4.14 30.01
N ASP A 33 2.88 4.68 29.43
CA ASP A 33 3.12 6.13 29.34
C ASP A 33 3.03 6.62 27.88
N PRO A 34 2.05 7.47 27.54
CA PRO A 34 1.90 8.02 26.18
C PRO A 34 3.18 8.67 25.63
N VAL A 35 3.98 9.33 26.48
CA VAL A 35 5.22 9.99 26.03
C VAL A 35 6.28 8.94 25.70
N ALA A 36 6.47 7.94 26.57
CA ALA A 36 7.37 6.83 26.32
C ALA A 36 6.98 6.05 25.05
N ARG A 37 5.69 5.82 24.80
CA ARG A 37 5.20 5.14 23.58
C ARG A 37 5.58 5.91 22.31
N VAL A 38 5.35 7.22 22.28
CA VAL A 38 5.72 8.04 21.11
C VAL A 38 7.23 8.06 20.88
N ARG A 39 8.03 8.15 21.95
CA ARG A 39 9.50 8.06 21.84
C ARG A 39 9.94 6.70 21.31
N TRP A 40 9.35 5.62 21.81
CA TRP A 40 9.61 4.27 21.32
C TRP A 40 9.29 4.14 19.83
N ILE A 41 8.11 4.58 19.39
CA ILE A 41 7.75 4.59 17.96
C ILE A 41 8.80 5.38 17.18
N ASN A 42 9.10 6.62 17.59
CA ASN A 42 10.07 7.47 16.92
C ASN A 42 11.46 6.84 16.79
N GLU A 43 11.95 6.16 17.82
CA GLU A 43 13.27 5.51 17.87
C GLU A 43 13.35 4.22 17.02
N HIS A 44 12.21 3.59 16.75
CA HIS A 44 12.11 2.33 16.02
C HIS A 44 11.50 2.48 14.62
N LEU A 45 11.18 3.70 14.18
CA LEU A 45 10.87 3.96 12.78
C LEU A 45 12.06 3.54 11.90
N PRO A 46 11.83 2.80 10.79
CA PRO A 46 12.85 2.46 9.81
C PRO A 46 13.73 3.66 9.45
N ALA A 47 15.04 3.43 9.40
CA ALA A 47 15.98 4.45 8.96
C ALA A 47 15.79 4.71 7.46
N GLY A 48 15.77 5.99 7.05
CA GLY A 48 15.66 6.37 5.65
C GLY A 48 14.34 7.08 5.31
N SER A 49 14.07 7.21 4.02
CA SER A 49 13.18 8.23 3.50
C SER A 49 11.70 7.83 3.36
N LEU A 50 11.31 6.64 3.86
CA LEU A 50 9.90 6.24 4.09
C LEU A 50 9.05 7.37 4.70
N TYR A 51 9.71 8.30 5.41
CA TYR A 51 9.12 9.34 6.22
C TYR A 51 9.68 10.74 5.95
N SER A 52 10.32 11.01 4.81
CA SER A 52 11.20 12.19 4.63
C SER A 52 10.53 13.51 4.20
N ASP A 53 9.31 13.50 3.67
CA ASP A 53 8.65 14.70 3.13
C ASP A 53 7.96 15.58 4.20
N ALA A 54 8.75 16.17 5.09
CA ALA A 54 8.24 17.10 6.10
C ALA A 54 7.71 18.40 5.48
N LYS A 55 6.39 18.50 5.30
CA LYS A 55 5.69 19.72 4.86
C LYS A 55 5.49 20.75 5.99
N ARG A 56 5.98 20.47 7.21
CA ARG A 56 5.79 21.30 8.43
C ARG A 56 7.00 21.22 9.35
N ALA A 57 7.12 22.19 10.25
CA ALA A 57 8.15 22.16 11.30
C ALA A 57 7.94 20.94 12.21
N ILE A 58 8.97 20.11 12.31
CA ILE A 58 9.05 18.93 13.17
C ILE A 58 10.09 19.15 14.27
N HIS A 59 9.97 18.41 15.37
CA HIS A 59 10.99 18.44 16.43
C HIS A 59 12.34 17.94 15.86
N PRO A 60 13.49 18.52 16.22
CA PRO A 60 14.80 18.12 15.66
C PRO A 60 15.16 16.65 15.87
N GLU A 61 14.60 16.01 16.89
CA GLU A 61 14.80 14.59 17.20
C GLU A 61 13.73 13.67 16.58
N SER A 62 12.77 14.23 15.84
CA SER A 62 11.73 13.46 15.16
C SER A 62 12.30 12.74 13.95
N ARG A 63 12.12 11.42 13.88
CA ARG A 63 12.41 10.60 12.69
C ARG A 63 11.23 10.55 11.72
N ALA A 64 10.04 10.97 12.16
CA ALA A 64 8.87 11.13 11.30
C ALA A 64 8.73 12.57 10.80
N SER A 65 8.21 12.73 9.59
CA SER A 65 7.77 14.01 9.01
C SER A 65 6.39 14.47 9.47
N TRP A 66 5.68 13.65 10.26
CA TRP A 66 4.36 13.96 10.83
C TRP A 66 4.32 13.72 12.33
N ARG A 67 3.19 14.08 12.96
CA ARG A 67 2.97 13.90 14.39
C ARG A 67 2.58 12.45 14.67
N LEU A 68 3.40 11.79 15.49
CA LEU A 68 3.12 10.43 15.98
C LEU A 68 2.01 10.43 17.03
N SER A 69 1.22 9.35 17.02
CA SER A 69 0.19 9.07 18.03
C SER A 69 0.74 8.06 19.05
N PRO A 70 0.43 8.19 20.35
CA PRO A 70 0.75 7.15 21.32
C PRO A 70 -0.09 5.89 21.11
N GLU A 71 -1.29 6.01 20.54
CA GLU A 71 -2.25 4.92 20.41
C GLU A 71 -2.70 4.73 18.96
N PRO A 72 -3.04 3.49 18.55
CA PRO A 72 -3.67 3.24 17.26
C PRO A 72 -5.10 3.81 17.24
N PHE A 73 -5.69 3.84 16.05
CA PHE A 73 -7.12 4.13 15.91
C PHE A 73 -7.93 2.90 16.31
N TRP A 74 -8.56 2.96 17.48
CA TRP A 74 -9.39 1.87 18.01
C TRP A 74 -10.66 1.68 17.17
N ILE A 75 -10.90 0.44 16.74
CA ILE A 75 -12.08 0.05 15.97
C ILE A 75 -12.84 -1.06 16.69
N THR A 76 -14.15 -1.14 16.45
CA THR A 76 -14.96 -2.26 16.95
C THR A 76 -14.78 -3.49 16.05
N GLU A 77 -15.21 -4.66 16.54
CA GLU A 77 -15.25 -5.89 15.73
C GLU A 77 -16.11 -5.73 14.47
N GLU A 78 -17.24 -5.02 14.58
CA GLU A 78 -18.11 -4.70 13.45
C GLU A 78 -17.37 -3.87 12.38
N MET A 79 -16.64 -2.83 12.80
CA MET A 79 -15.82 -2.02 11.90
C MET A 79 -14.70 -2.85 11.26
N GLY A 80 -14.04 -3.73 12.03
CA GLY A 80 -13.01 -4.63 11.51
C GLY A 80 -13.54 -5.60 10.45
N ASN A 81 -14.72 -6.19 10.69
CA ASN A 81 -15.41 -7.07 9.74
C ASN A 81 -15.81 -6.32 8.47
N PHE A 82 -16.34 -5.09 8.61
CA PHE A 82 -16.64 -4.23 7.47
C PHE A 82 -15.41 -3.96 6.61
N LEU A 83 -14.30 -3.52 7.21
CA LEU A 83 -13.05 -3.22 6.50
C LEU A 83 -12.48 -4.45 5.80
N THR A 84 -12.56 -5.63 6.43
CA THR A 84 -12.12 -6.90 5.84
C THR A 84 -12.95 -7.28 4.61
N ASN A 85 -14.28 -7.14 4.69
CA ASN A 85 -15.17 -7.46 3.58
C ASN A 85 -15.04 -6.46 2.43
N LEU A 86 -14.81 -5.18 2.73
CA LEU A 86 -14.67 -4.11 1.75
C LEU A 86 -13.61 -4.42 0.68
N GLY A 87 -12.49 -5.06 1.05
CA GLY A 87 -11.47 -5.43 0.07
C GLY A 87 -11.99 -6.36 -1.04
N SER A 88 -12.85 -7.32 -0.68
CA SER A 88 -13.49 -8.24 -1.64
C SER A 88 -14.56 -7.56 -2.49
N ASP A 89 -15.31 -6.63 -1.90
CA ASP A 89 -16.32 -5.83 -2.59
C ASP A 89 -15.68 -4.90 -3.62
N LEU A 90 -14.58 -4.23 -3.26
CA LEU A 90 -13.82 -3.35 -4.15
C LEU A 90 -13.22 -4.13 -5.32
N GLN A 91 -12.61 -5.30 -5.08
CA GLN A 91 -12.15 -6.12 -6.19
C GLN A 91 -13.29 -6.56 -7.13
N SER A 92 -14.47 -6.87 -6.58
CA SER A 92 -15.65 -7.23 -7.36
C SER A 92 -16.16 -6.04 -8.19
N PHE A 93 -16.12 -4.83 -7.62
CA PHE A 93 -16.40 -3.58 -8.32
C PHE A 93 -15.44 -3.35 -9.50
N TYR A 94 -14.12 -3.48 -9.29
CA TYR A 94 -13.13 -3.36 -10.37
C TYR A 94 -13.34 -4.40 -11.49
N ARG A 95 -13.71 -5.65 -11.13
CA ARG A 95 -14.06 -6.67 -12.13
C ARG A 95 -15.31 -6.30 -12.93
N ALA A 96 -16.35 -5.79 -12.25
CA ALA A 96 -17.60 -5.40 -12.89
C ALA A 96 -17.40 -4.22 -13.85
N ILE A 97 -16.69 -3.17 -13.42
CA ILE A 97 -16.47 -1.98 -14.26
C ILE A 97 -15.57 -2.30 -15.46
N ASN A 98 -14.54 -3.14 -15.30
CA ASN A 98 -13.72 -3.59 -16.43
C ASN A 98 -14.53 -4.46 -17.41
N THR A 99 -15.42 -5.31 -16.90
CA THR A 99 -16.32 -6.10 -17.76
C THR A 99 -17.27 -5.20 -18.55
N LEU A 100 -17.83 -4.17 -17.90
CA LEU A 100 -18.68 -3.17 -18.54
C LEU A 100 -17.93 -2.39 -19.62
N TYR A 101 -16.71 -1.95 -19.34
CA TYR A 101 -15.82 -1.29 -20.30
C TYR A 101 -15.61 -2.16 -21.55
N LEU A 102 -15.19 -3.42 -21.38
CA LEU A 102 -14.96 -4.32 -22.52
C LEU A 102 -16.23 -4.64 -23.30
N ALA A 103 -17.38 -4.70 -22.63
CA ALA A 103 -18.67 -4.92 -23.28
C ALA A 103 -19.12 -3.67 -24.09
N SER A 104 -18.76 -2.48 -23.61
CA SER A 104 -18.98 -1.20 -24.31
C SER A 104 -18.09 -1.10 -25.56
N VAL A 105 -16.80 -1.43 -25.46
CA VAL A 105 -15.87 -1.50 -26.61
C VAL A 105 -16.37 -2.46 -27.70
N LYS A 106 -17.04 -3.56 -27.32
CA LYS A 106 -17.63 -4.53 -28.26
C LYS A 106 -18.98 -4.10 -28.85
N GLY A 107 -19.58 -3.01 -28.37
CA GLY A 107 -20.90 -2.54 -28.78
C GLY A 107 -22.08 -3.28 -28.16
N SER A 108 -21.85 -4.12 -27.14
CA SER A 108 -22.91 -4.83 -26.39
C SER A 108 -23.45 -4.06 -25.17
N GLN A 109 -22.82 -2.92 -24.84
CA GLN A 109 -23.20 -1.98 -23.80
C GLN A 109 -23.05 -0.55 -24.36
N PRO A 110 -23.65 0.48 -23.74
CA PRO A 110 -23.61 1.85 -24.24
C PRO A 110 -22.18 2.34 -24.53
N ALA A 111 -21.95 2.91 -25.71
CA ALA A 111 -20.63 3.34 -26.19
C ALA A 111 -19.97 4.39 -25.30
N TRP A 112 -20.78 5.26 -24.67
CA TRP A 112 -20.29 6.36 -23.83
C TRP A 112 -19.40 5.87 -22.67
N VAL A 113 -19.57 4.63 -22.20
CA VAL A 113 -18.74 4.09 -21.10
C VAL A 113 -17.28 3.94 -21.56
N ALA A 114 -17.05 3.29 -22.70
CA ALA A 114 -15.70 3.17 -23.26
C ALA A 114 -15.15 4.54 -23.65
N GLU A 115 -15.96 5.37 -24.30
CA GLU A 115 -15.57 6.74 -24.68
C GLU A 115 -15.09 7.53 -23.45
N TYR A 116 -15.84 7.51 -22.35
CA TYR A 116 -15.48 8.20 -21.12
C TYR A 116 -14.19 7.68 -20.48
N PHE A 117 -14.03 6.34 -20.43
CA PHE A 117 -12.83 5.71 -19.86
C PHE A 117 -11.55 6.01 -20.65
N ASP A 118 -11.68 6.17 -21.97
CA ASP A 118 -10.56 6.41 -22.87
C ASP A 118 -10.19 7.91 -22.96
N LEU A 119 -11.01 8.82 -22.43
CA LEU A 119 -10.72 10.26 -22.41
C LEU A 119 -9.36 10.56 -21.75
N GLY A 120 -8.53 11.34 -22.45
CA GLY A 120 -7.22 11.78 -21.97
C GLY A 120 -6.12 10.72 -22.02
N ARG A 121 -6.42 9.47 -22.38
CA ARG A 121 -5.42 8.41 -22.53
C ARG A 121 -4.77 8.47 -23.92
N PRO A 122 -3.44 8.28 -24.04
CA PRO A 122 -2.81 8.07 -25.34
C PRO A 122 -3.38 6.82 -26.03
N GLU A 123 -3.51 6.86 -27.36
CA GLU A 123 -4.04 5.75 -28.17
C GLU A 123 -3.32 4.42 -27.88
N THR A 124 -1.99 4.47 -27.76
CA THR A 124 -1.18 3.30 -27.44
C THR A 124 -1.56 2.65 -26.10
N LEU A 125 -1.91 3.45 -25.09
CA LEU A 125 -2.33 2.93 -23.77
C LEU A 125 -3.71 2.27 -23.86
N VAL A 126 -4.62 2.83 -24.67
CA VAL A 126 -5.95 2.25 -24.94
C VAL A 126 -5.80 0.91 -25.67
N ASP A 127 -4.92 0.83 -26.66
CA ASP A 127 -4.64 -0.43 -27.36
C ASP A 127 -4.06 -1.49 -26.42
N TYR A 128 -3.08 -1.11 -25.59
CA TYR A 128 -2.49 -2.02 -24.60
C TYR A 128 -3.50 -2.52 -23.57
N SER A 129 -4.44 -1.67 -23.12
CA SER A 129 -5.46 -2.07 -22.14
C SER A 129 -6.44 -3.11 -22.72
N ARG A 130 -6.61 -3.16 -24.04
CA ARG A 130 -7.56 -4.05 -24.74
C ARG A 130 -6.96 -5.38 -25.20
N LEU A 131 -5.63 -5.55 -25.14
CA LEU A 131 -4.99 -6.81 -25.53
C LEU A 131 -5.47 -7.98 -24.68
N ASN A 132 -5.58 -9.18 -25.29
CA ASN A 132 -6.06 -10.38 -24.58
C ASN A 132 -5.29 -10.72 -23.30
N ARG A 133 -3.99 -10.42 -23.27
CA ARG A 133 -3.11 -10.68 -22.12
C ARG A 133 -3.32 -9.73 -20.93
N THR A 134 -3.85 -8.52 -21.15
CA THR A 134 -3.91 -7.43 -20.17
C THR A 134 -5.34 -6.99 -19.87
N ARG A 135 -6.29 -7.17 -20.80
CA ARG A 135 -7.67 -6.69 -20.68
C ARG A 135 -8.45 -7.22 -19.47
N ARG A 136 -7.97 -8.26 -18.80
CA ARG A 136 -8.58 -8.81 -17.58
C ARG A 136 -7.78 -8.54 -16.32
N ALA A 137 -6.62 -7.89 -16.43
CA ALA A 137 -5.85 -7.46 -15.28
C ALA A 137 -6.65 -6.42 -14.49
N ILE A 138 -6.69 -6.61 -13.18
CA ILE A 138 -7.28 -5.67 -12.23
C ILE A 138 -6.22 -5.38 -11.15
N PRO A 139 -6.31 -4.25 -10.45
CA PRO A 139 -5.38 -3.96 -9.36
C PRO A 139 -5.39 -5.05 -8.29
N GLY A 140 -4.19 -5.47 -7.88
CA GLY A 140 -4.01 -6.40 -6.75
C GLY A 140 -3.93 -5.68 -5.39
N VAL A 141 -3.58 -4.39 -5.42
CA VAL A 141 -3.56 -3.49 -4.26
C VAL A 141 -4.54 -2.36 -4.54
N ILE A 142 -5.41 -2.08 -3.57
CA ILE A 142 -6.41 -1.02 -3.62
C ILE A 142 -6.35 -0.27 -2.29
N ARG A 143 -6.25 1.05 -2.35
CA ARG A 143 -6.23 1.94 -1.19
C ARG A 143 -7.48 2.82 -1.21
N PRO A 144 -8.55 2.41 -0.51
CA PRO A 144 -9.72 3.25 -0.36
C PRO A 144 -9.50 4.29 0.72
N ASP A 145 -9.73 5.56 0.40
CA ASP A 145 -9.71 6.63 1.40
C ASP A 145 -11.11 6.77 2.01
N LEU A 146 -11.20 6.41 3.29
CA LEU A 146 -12.45 6.31 4.03
C LEU A 146 -12.57 7.40 5.09
N PHE A 147 -13.73 8.04 5.18
CA PHE A 147 -14.15 8.76 6.36
C PHE A 147 -15.10 7.91 7.19
N TYR A 148 -14.93 7.95 8.51
CA TYR A 148 -15.90 7.38 9.44
C TYR A 148 -16.84 8.48 9.93
N THR A 149 -18.15 8.32 9.68
CA THR A 149 -19.20 9.25 10.09
C THR A 149 -20.13 8.59 11.12
N ASP A 150 -21.12 9.35 11.59
CA ASP A 150 -22.19 8.84 12.44
C ASP A 150 -23.06 7.76 11.78
N THR A 151 -23.04 7.68 10.44
CA THR A 151 -23.74 6.66 9.64
C THR A 151 -22.84 5.52 9.17
N GLY A 152 -21.55 5.53 9.50
CA GLY A 152 -20.58 4.50 9.11
C GLY A 152 -19.50 5.00 8.15
N PHE A 153 -18.81 4.07 7.48
CA PHE A 153 -17.73 4.41 6.57
C PHE A 153 -18.24 4.93 5.22
N VAL A 154 -17.62 5.98 4.72
CA VAL A 154 -17.86 6.57 3.40
C VAL A 154 -16.54 6.62 2.63
N ALA A 155 -16.50 5.99 1.46
CA ALA A 155 -15.37 6.09 0.55
C ALA A 155 -15.40 7.42 -0.21
N THR A 156 -14.27 8.10 -0.24
CA THR A 156 -14.11 9.38 -0.95
C THR A 156 -13.21 9.28 -2.17
N GLU A 157 -12.20 8.43 -2.10
CA GLU A 157 -11.30 8.13 -3.20
C GLU A 157 -11.00 6.63 -3.24
N LEU A 158 -10.79 6.11 -4.45
CA LEU A 158 -10.32 4.75 -4.68
C LEU A 158 -9.04 4.82 -5.49
N ASP A 159 -7.92 4.63 -4.82
CA ASP A 159 -6.60 4.56 -5.44
C ASP A 159 -6.18 3.10 -5.66
N SER A 160 -5.46 2.86 -6.75
CA SER A 160 -4.91 1.56 -7.12
C SER A 160 -3.39 1.62 -7.40
N VAL A 161 -2.75 2.76 -7.09
CA VAL A 161 -1.30 2.89 -7.09
C VAL A 161 -0.74 2.12 -5.89
N PRO A 162 0.24 1.22 -6.09
CA PRO A 162 0.80 0.38 -5.03
C PRO A 162 1.75 1.18 -4.14
N GLY A 163 1.20 2.00 -3.24
CA GLY A 163 1.96 2.77 -2.25
C GLY A 163 1.27 2.78 -0.88
N GLY A 164 2.06 3.00 0.17
CA GLY A 164 1.60 2.98 1.57
C GLY A 164 1.55 1.58 2.22
N ILE A 165 1.94 0.51 1.51
CA ILE A 165 2.02 -0.86 2.04
C ILE A 165 3.13 -0.98 3.09
N GLY A 166 4.35 -0.54 2.74
CA GLY A 166 5.50 -0.62 3.63
C GLY A 166 5.35 0.31 4.82
N PHE A 167 4.79 1.51 4.59
CA PHE A 167 4.39 2.42 5.66
C PHE A 167 3.42 1.74 6.65
N SER A 168 2.33 1.18 6.14
CA SER A 168 1.28 0.57 6.96
C SER A 168 1.79 -0.68 7.69
N ALA A 169 2.61 -1.50 7.02
CA ALA A 169 3.25 -2.67 7.61
C ALA A 169 4.16 -2.28 8.79
N SER A 170 5.06 -1.32 8.57
CA SER A 170 5.98 -0.86 9.62
C SER A 170 5.24 -0.25 10.81
N MET A 171 4.23 0.61 10.57
CA MET A 171 3.43 1.18 11.65
C MET A 171 2.62 0.12 12.40
N GLY A 172 2.01 -0.84 11.68
CA GLY A 172 1.28 -1.96 12.27
C GLY A 172 2.18 -2.80 13.18
N ALA A 173 3.39 -3.12 12.72
CA ALA A 173 4.35 -3.87 13.50
C ALA A 173 4.82 -3.11 14.76
N LEU A 174 5.02 -1.79 14.65
CA LEU A 174 5.40 -0.94 15.80
C LEU A 174 4.31 -0.89 16.88
N TYR A 175 3.04 -0.67 16.51
CA TYR A 175 1.95 -0.73 17.49
C TYR A 175 1.75 -2.14 18.05
N ALA A 176 1.89 -3.17 17.22
CA ALA A 176 1.86 -4.55 17.70
C ALA A 176 2.96 -4.80 18.74
N SER A 177 4.19 -4.28 18.53
CA SER A 177 5.31 -4.40 19.47
C SER A 177 5.03 -3.76 20.84
N LEU A 178 4.17 -2.73 20.87
CA LEU A 178 3.70 -2.03 22.07
C LEU A 178 2.55 -2.77 22.79
N GLY A 179 2.14 -3.94 22.28
CA GLY A 179 1.09 -4.78 22.86
C GLY A 179 -0.31 -4.52 22.33
N ASP A 180 -0.46 -3.62 21.34
CA ASP A 180 -1.76 -3.35 20.73
C ASP A 180 -2.18 -4.48 19.79
N GLN A 181 -3.50 -4.71 19.70
CA GLN A 181 -4.07 -5.62 18.70
C GLN A 181 -4.28 -4.86 17.39
N VAL A 182 -3.54 -5.25 16.35
CA VAL A 182 -3.61 -4.64 15.03
C VAL A 182 -4.41 -5.54 14.08
N LEU A 183 -5.30 -4.95 13.29
CA LEU A 183 -6.06 -5.68 12.28
C LEU A 183 -5.11 -6.32 11.26
N GLY A 184 -5.20 -7.65 11.09
CA GLY A 184 -4.27 -8.42 10.26
C GLY A 184 -2.99 -8.86 10.97
N GLY A 185 -2.75 -8.40 12.20
CA GLY A 185 -1.55 -8.71 12.98
C GLY A 185 -0.30 -7.92 12.56
N GLU A 186 0.85 -8.32 13.11
CA GLU A 186 2.16 -7.69 12.88
C GLU A 186 2.58 -7.75 11.40
N ASP A 187 2.43 -8.92 10.77
CA ASP A 187 2.90 -9.17 9.40
C ASP A 187 1.77 -9.18 8.34
N GLY A 188 0.55 -8.77 8.71
CA GLY A 188 -0.64 -8.94 7.87
C GLY A 188 -0.52 -8.29 6.50
N MET A 189 0.04 -7.08 6.44
CA MET A 189 0.25 -6.34 5.19
C MET A 189 1.27 -7.01 4.26
N ILE A 190 2.38 -7.50 4.82
CA ILE A 190 3.44 -8.19 4.07
C ILE A 190 2.92 -9.51 3.52
N ASN A 191 2.29 -10.32 4.37
CA ASN A 191 1.70 -11.59 3.98
C ASN A 191 0.61 -11.42 2.92
N GLY A 192 -0.22 -10.37 3.04
CA GLY A 192 -1.23 -10.02 2.04
C GLY A 192 -0.61 -9.67 0.69
N PHE A 193 0.46 -8.85 0.68
CA PHE A 193 1.18 -8.49 -0.53
C PHE A 193 1.84 -9.71 -1.19
N LEU A 194 2.58 -10.52 -0.44
CA LEU A 194 3.21 -11.74 -0.95
C LEU A 194 2.17 -12.74 -1.48
N GLY A 195 1.04 -12.90 -0.79
CA GLY A 195 -0.08 -13.72 -1.25
C GLY A 195 -0.68 -13.23 -2.56
N MET A 196 -0.80 -11.91 -2.73
CA MET A 196 -1.22 -11.30 -4.00
C MET A 196 -0.20 -11.59 -5.12
N VAL A 197 1.10 -11.43 -4.85
CA VAL A 197 2.17 -11.71 -5.81
C VAL A 197 2.13 -13.18 -6.27
N ALA A 198 2.07 -14.11 -5.32
CA ALA A 198 1.99 -15.54 -5.60
C ALA A 198 0.75 -15.90 -6.43
N SER A 199 -0.41 -15.32 -6.10
CA SER A 199 -1.65 -15.49 -6.85
C SER A 199 -1.55 -14.96 -8.29
N ALA A 200 -0.96 -13.77 -8.47
CA ALA A 200 -0.77 -13.17 -9.79
C ALA A 200 0.21 -13.97 -10.67
N ALA A 201 1.27 -14.52 -10.08
CA ALA A 201 2.23 -15.36 -10.78
C ALA A 201 1.72 -16.79 -11.04
N GLY A 202 0.72 -17.25 -10.29
CA GLY A 202 0.28 -18.65 -10.32
C GLY A 202 1.33 -19.61 -9.75
N ALA A 203 2.23 -19.11 -8.90
CA ALA A 203 3.32 -19.86 -8.29
C ALA A 203 3.50 -19.42 -6.83
N PRO A 204 3.81 -20.35 -5.89
CA PRO A 204 3.86 -20.03 -4.47
C PRO A 204 5.04 -19.13 -4.06
N ASP A 205 6.15 -19.17 -4.80
CA ASP A 205 7.35 -18.40 -4.53
C ASP A 205 7.96 -17.88 -5.84
N PRO A 206 7.35 -16.84 -6.45
CA PRO A 206 7.81 -16.31 -7.72
C PRO A 206 8.95 -15.30 -7.54
N VAL A 207 9.92 -15.34 -8.45
CA VAL A 207 10.89 -14.25 -8.58
C VAL A 207 10.14 -12.98 -8.99
N THR A 208 10.21 -11.96 -8.14
CA THR A 208 9.44 -10.73 -8.28
C THR A 208 10.37 -9.55 -8.49
N ALA A 209 10.08 -8.76 -9.52
CA ALA A 209 10.74 -7.48 -9.75
C ALA A 209 9.78 -6.35 -9.37
N ILE A 210 10.21 -5.47 -8.47
CA ILE A 210 9.51 -4.22 -8.18
C ILE A 210 10.10 -3.14 -9.07
N VAL A 211 9.25 -2.45 -9.83
CA VAL A 211 9.66 -1.44 -10.80
C VAL A 211 9.08 -0.10 -10.37
N VAL A 212 9.95 0.87 -10.14
CA VAL A 212 9.59 2.25 -9.80
C VAL A 212 10.14 3.13 -10.93
N SER A 213 9.30 3.98 -11.51
CA SER A 213 9.75 4.96 -12.50
C SER A 213 10.44 6.13 -11.82
N ASP A 214 11.32 6.84 -12.54
CA ASP A 214 11.98 8.05 -12.03
C ASP A 214 10.97 9.12 -11.57
N GLU A 215 9.82 9.22 -12.24
CA GLU A 215 8.72 10.13 -11.85
C GLU A 215 8.04 9.73 -10.54
N SER A 216 8.13 8.45 -10.16
CA SER A 216 7.58 7.88 -8.93
C SER A 216 8.67 7.63 -7.87
N GLY A 217 9.78 8.37 -7.93
CA GLY A 217 10.95 8.20 -7.06
C GLY A 217 10.63 8.23 -5.56
N ASP A 218 9.59 8.97 -5.16
CA ASP A 218 9.15 9.07 -3.75
C ASP A 218 8.70 7.71 -3.16
N TYR A 219 8.35 6.73 -4.01
CA TYR A 219 8.02 5.37 -3.57
C TYR A 219 9.22 4.44 -3.45
N TRP A 220 10.42 4.85 -3.89
CA TRP A 220 11.58 3.96 -3.99
C TRP A 220 11.94 3.33 -2.65
N ASP A 221 12.06 4.14 -1.59
CA ASP A 221 12.48 3.64 -0.28
C ASP A 221 11.43 2.73 0.35
N GLU A 222 10.15 3.00 0.13
CA GLU A 222 9.08 2.11 0.56
C GLU A 222 9.15 0.76 -0.17
N MET A 223 9.35 0.78 -1.48
CA MET A 223 9.46 -0.44 -2.29
C MET A 223 10.73 -1.23 -1.98
N ALA A 224 11.85 -0.56 -1.73
CA ALA A 224 13.11 -1.17 -1.33
C ALA A 224 13.02 -1.77 0.08
N TRP A 225 12.26 -1.16 0.99
CA TRP A 225 11.94 -1.73 2.30
C TRP A 225 11.06 -2.97 2.14
N LEU A 226 10.01 -2.91 1.32
CA LEU A 226 9.10 -4.03 1.08
C LEU A 226 9.80 -5.23 0.43
N ALA A 227 10.83 -5.00 -0.39
CA ALA A 227 11.63 -6.06 -1.00
C ALA A 227 12.51 -6.84 0.00
N GLN A 228 12.73 -6.32 1.20
CA GLN A 228 13.55 -6.93 2.25
C GLN A 228 12.73 -7.53 3.40
N ALA A 229 11.45 -7.18 3.48
CA ALA A 229 10.53 -7.57 4.53
C ALA A 229 10.11 -9.04 4.47
#